data_AF-A0A7C7LD25-F1
#
_entry.id   AF-A0A7C7LD25-F1
#
_cell.length_a   1.000
_cell.length_b   1.000
_cell.length_c   1.000
_cell.angle_alpha   90.00
_cell.angle_beta   90.00
_cell.angle_gamma   90.00
#
_symmetry.space_group_name_H-M   'P 1'
#
loop_
_entity.id
_entity.type
_entity.pdbx_description
1 polymer ?
#
loop_
_entity_poly.entity_id
_entity_poly.type
_entity_poly.pdbx_seq_one_letter_code
_entity_poly.pdbx_strand_id
1 'polypeptide(L)'
;MGAIEPVSSILQARVPVDTMPDLIRHGRRTQFHLVIANASDHGASVRLILRDLDGKEIDRVERLILAGAQTDFTLGELFDRVQFSGSLSLGSDVPVAVTARQLTTNLRGDEILTEIPVLTDSAKEATQLFPYTDGAGDSTQVVVLAGPMALVDSSIDFLGVDGRPLDVILR
;
A
#
# COMPACT_ATOMS: atom_id res chain seq x y z
N MET A 1 -1.30 -14.16 -18.20
CA MET A 1 -0.88 -13.01 -17.38
C MET A 1 -2.11 -12.14 -17.22
N GLY A 2 -2.82 -12.26 -16.10
CA GLY A 2 -4.06 -11.52 -15.88
C GLY A 2 -3.71 -10.06 -15.64
N ALA A 3 -4.27 -9.14 -16.42
CA ALA A 3 -4.20 -7.72 -16.12
C ALA A 3 -4.89 -7.51 -14.76
N ILE A 4 -4.18 -6.94 -13.80
CA ILE A 4 -4.80 -6.49 -12.55
C ILE A 4 -5.57 -5.22 -12.92
N GLU A 5 -6.88 -5.34 -13.01
CA GLU A 5 -7.79 -4.23 -13.31
C GLU A 5 -7.72 -3.19 -12.18
N PRO A 6 -7.84 -1.88 -12.50
CA PRO A 6 -7.93 -0.85 -11.48
C PRO A 6 -9.11 -1.11 -10.55
N VAL A 7 -8.92 -0.91 -9.25
CA VAL A 7 -10.04 -1.00 -8.31
C VAL A 7 -10.90 0.24 -8.48
N SER A 8 -12.13 0.05 -8.95
CA SER A 8 -13.06 1.14 -9.29
C SER A 8 -14.08 1.40 -8.19
N SER A 9 -14.75 2.55 -8.29
CA SER A 9 -15.84 2.96 -7.38
C SER A 9 -15.40 3.06 -5.92
N ILE A 10 -14.16 3.49 -5.69
CA ILE A 10 -13.55 3.66 -4.38
C ILE A 10 -13.98 5.00 -3.77
N LEU A 11 -14.50 4.95 -2.55
CA LEU A 11 -14.63 6.12 -1.68
C LEU A 11 -13.52 6.16 -0.62
N GLN A 12 -13.02 5.00 -0.20
CA GLN A 12 -11.94 4.88 0.77
C GLN A 12 -11.04 3.71 0.38
N ALA A 13 -9.74 3.93 0.48
CA ALA A 13 -8.74 2.89 0.23
C ALA A 13 -7.50 3.10 1.10
N ARG A 14 -6.69 2.06 1.20
CA ARG A 14 -5.38 2.07 1.80
C ARG A 14 -4.38 1.38 0.89
N VAL A 15 -3.20 1.97 0.79
CA VAL A 15 -2.10 1.41 0.00
C VAL A 15 -0.87 1.29 0.91
N PRO A 16 -0.24 0.11 1.02
CA PRO A 16 1.04 0.01 1.70
C PRO A 16 2.12 0.74 0.89
N VAL A 17 3.02 1.45 1.58
CA VAL A 17 4.08 2.21 0.94
C VAL A 17 5.40 1.83 1.58
N ASP A 18 6.32 1.29 0.80
CA ASP A 18 7.68 1.02 1.23
C ASP A 18 8.68 1.37 0.13
N THR A 19 9.22 2.58 0.23
CA THR A 19 10.22 3.13 -0.70
C THR A 19 11.63 3.11 -0.10
N MET A 20 11.81 2.41 1.02
CA MET A 20 13.11 2.31 1.68
C MET A 20 14.09 1.53 0.79
N PRO A 21 15.39 1.89 0.83
CA PRO A 21 16.44 1.11 0.19
C PRO A 21 16.59 -0.27 0.87
N ASP A 22 16.80 -1.32 0.08
CA ASP A 22 17.13 -2.67 0.58
C ASP A 22 18.17 -3.35 -0.32
N LEU A 23 18.49 -4.64 -0.09
CA LEU A 23 19.50 -5.34 -0.89
C LEU A 23 19.07 -5.58 -2.35
N ILE A 24 17.77 -5.66 -2.62
CA ILE A 24 17.19 -5.91 -3.95
C ILE A 24 16.92 -4.58 -4.66
N ARG A 25 16.41 -3.60 -3.92
CA ARG A 25 16.17 -2.22 -4.31
C ARG A 25 17.45 -1.45 -4.00
N HIS A 26 18.36 -1.33 -4.97
CA HIS A 26 19.72 -0.77 -4.86
C HIS A 26 19.80 0.72 -4.41
N GLY A 27 18.82 1.21 -3.67
CA GLY A 27 18.83 2.40 -2.83
C GLY A 27 18.96 3.72 -3.57
N ARG A 28 18.92 3.69 -4.90
CA ARG A 28 19.13 4.89 -5.72
C ARG A 28 17.86 5.54 -6.25
N ARG A 29 16.69 4.90 -6.11
CA ARG A 29 15.33 5.50 -6.22
C ARG A 29 14.28 4.39 -6.32
N THR A 30 13.63 4.05 -5.22
CA THR A 30 12.32 3.38 -5.31
C THR A 30 11.26 4.47 -5.38
N GLN A 31 10.57 4.57 -6.51
CA GLN A 31 9.51 5.55 -6.72
C GLN A 31 8.16 4.89 -6.53
N PHE A 32 7.34 5.48 -5.68
CA PHE A 32 5.94 5.10 -5.53
C PHE A 32 5.09 6.03 -6.40
N HIS A 33 4.18 5.44 -7.16
CA HIS A 33 3.21 6.11 -8.01
C HIS A 33 1.81 5.72 -7.59
N LEU A 34 0.97 6.73 -7.33
CA LEU A 34 -0.45 6.60 -7.08
C LEU A 34 -1.21 7.26 -8.22
N VAL A 35 -1.94 6.46 -9.00
CA VAL A 35 -2.80 7.01 -10.05
C VAL A 35 -4.23 7.00 -9.56
N ILE A 36 -4.88 8.16 -9.67
CA ILE A 36 -6.29 8.33 -9.33
C ILE A 36 -7.01 8.82 -10.58
N ALA A 37 -8.06 8.11 -10.98
CA ALA A 37 -8.93 8.47 -12.09
C ALA A 37 -10.35 8.76 -11.59
N ASN A 38 -10.88 9.90 -12.02
CA ASN A 38 -12.24 10.31 -11.73
C ASN A 38 -13.10 10.19 -13.00
N ALA A 39 -13.89 9.12 -13.07
CA ALA A 39 -14.80 8.88 -14.19
C ALA A 39 -16.16 9.61 -14.04
N SER A 40 -16.37 10.35 -12.95
CA SER A 40 -17.62 11.08 -12.72
C SER A 40 -17.70 12.39 -13.51
N ASP A 41 -18.88 13.00 -13.50
CA ASP A 41 -19.20 14.30 -14.09
C ASP A 41 -18.96 15.49 -13.13
N HIS A 42 -18.50 15.21 -11.91
CA HIS A 42 -18.13 16.20 -10.90
C HIS A 42 -16.64 16.10 -10.56
N GLY A 43 -16.04 17.19 -10.05
CA GLY A 43 -14.68 17.11 -9.50
C GLY A 43 -14.66 16.29 -8.22
N ALA A 44 -13.63 15.46 -8.03
CA ALA A 44 -13.42 14.65 -6.83
C ALA A 44 -12.44 15.34 -5.88
N SER A 45 -12.87 15.65 -4.67
CA SER A 45 -11.98 16.09 -3.59
C SER A 45 -11.42 14.87 -2.86
N VAL A 46 -10.14 14.60 -3.09
CA VAL A 46 -9.45 13.44 -2.55
C VAL A 46 -8.52 13.85 -1.42
N ARG A 47 -8.80 13.36 -0.22
CA ARG A 47 -7.94 13.47 0.95
C ARG A 47 -7.00 12.28 1.05
N LEU A 48 -5.72 12.57 1.22
CA LEU A 48 -4.64 11.61 1.34
C LEU A 48 -3.98 11.79 2.70
N ILE A 49 -3.83 10.70 3.45
CA ILE A 49 -3.26 10.71 4.81
C ILE A 49 -2.14 9.68 4.87
N LEU A 50 -0.93 10.15 5.19
CA LEU A 50 0.26 9.32 5.33
C LEU A 50 0.45 8.91 6.78
N ARG A 51 0.57 7.61 7.04
CA ARG A 51 0.79 7.04 8.39
C ARG A 51 2.03 6.16 8.42
N ASP A 52 2.81 6.27 9.49
CA ASP A 52 3.97 5.41 9.70
C ASP A 52 3.55 3.96 10.05
N LEU A 53 4.54 3.11 10.33
CA LEU A 53 4.35 1.70 10.69
C LEU A 53 3.61 1.51 12.03
N ASP A 54 3.63 2.51 12.91
CA ASP A 54 2.88 2.52 14.17
C ASP A 54 1.42 3.01 13.96
N GLY A 55 1.05 3.35 12.72
CA GLY A 55 -0.26 3.88 12.37
C GLY A 55 -0.45 5.35 12.76
N LYS A 56 0.60 6.03 13.24
CA LYS A 56 0.56 7.45 13.57
C LYS A 56 0.54 8.26 12.28
N GLU A 57 -0.36 9.24 12.22
CA GLU A 57 -0.39 10.18 11.12
C GLU A 57 0.87 11.06 11.11
N ILE A 58 1.56 11.05 9.98
CA ILE A 58 2.78 11.83 9.74
C ILE A 58 2.47 13.07 8.91
N ASP A 59 1.56 12.95 7.94
CA ASP A 59 1.23 14.03 7.02
C ASP A 59 -0.15 13.85 6.37
N ARG A 60 -0.69 14.92 5.79
CA ARG A 60 -1.96 14.91 5.06
C ARG A 60 -1.98 15.94 3.94
N VAL A 61 -2.67 15.62 2.87
CA VAL A 61 -2.86 16.53 1.73
C VAL A 61 -4.21 16.30 1.06
N GLU A 62 -4.74 17.34 0.41
CA GLU A 62 -5.96 17.26 -0.39
C GLU A 62 -5.66 17.59 -1.85
N ARG A 63 -6.30 16.87 -2.77
CA ARG A 63 -6.14 17.00 -4.22
C ARG A 63 -7.49 16.97 -4.91
N LEU A 64 -7.69 17.90 -5.84
CA LEU A 64 -8.86 17.92 -6.71
C LEU A 64 -8.53 17.14 -7.99
N ILE A 65 -9.31 16.10 -8.28
CA ILE A 65 -9.25 15.38 -9.55
C ILE A 65 -10.46 15.83 -10.38
N LEU A 66 -10.22 16.56 -11.48
CA LEU A 66 -11.30 17.08 -12.32
C LEU A 66 -12.16 15.96 -12.91
N ALA A 67 -13.40 16.29 -13.29
CA ALA A 67 -14.31 15.36 -13.95
C ALA A 67 -13.67 14.79 -15.24
N GLY A 68 -13.77 13.47 -15.40
CA GLY A 68 -13.16 12.74 -16.53
C GLY A 68 -11.63 12.73 -16.57
N ALA A 69 -10.95 13.22 -15.52
CA ALA A 69 -9.49 13.33 -15.48
C ALA A 69 -8.84 12.20 -14.69
N GLN A 70 -7.55 11.98 -14.96
CA GLN A 70 -6.68 11.14 -14.16
C GLN A 70 -5.39 11.89 -13.83
N THR A 71 -4.82 11.59 -12.66
CA THR A 71 -3.54 12.18 -12.22
C THR A 71 -2.68 11.09 -11.59
N ASP A 72 -1.38 11.07 -11.96
CA ASP A 72 -0.33 10.26 -11.32
C ASP A 72 0.38 11.14 -10.28
N PHE A 73 0.56 10.60 -9.08
CA PHE A 73 1.21 11.27 -7.96
C PHE A 73 2.36 10.44 -7.41
N THR A 74 3.46 11.12 -7.11
CA THR A 74 4.57 10.59 -6.33
C THR A 74 4.50 11.04 -4.88
N LEU A 75 5.22 10.35 -3.98
CA LEU A 75 5.38 10.81 -2.59
C LEU A 75 6.04 12.20 -2.50
N GLY A 76 6.95 12.51 -3.43
CA GLY A 76 7.62 13.80 -3.47
C GLY A 76 6.64 14.95 -3.73
N GLU A 77 5.74 14.77 -4.69
CA GLU A 77 4.72 15.77 -5.05
C GLU A 77 3.62 15.93 -3.98
N LEU A 78 3.31 14.86 -3.25
CA LEU A 78 2.26 14.89 -2.23
C LEU A 78 2.77 15.35 -0.85
N PHE A 79 3.98 14.94 -0.47
CA PHE A 79 4.46 15.03 0.92
C PHE A 79 5.92 15.49 1.05
N ASP A 80 6.56 15.94 -0.04
CA ASP A 80 7.99 16.32 -0.08
C ASP A 80 8.93 15.23 0.48
N ARG A 81 8.62 13.97 0.16
CA ARG A 81 9.33 12.78 0.65
C ARG A 81 9.63 11.80 -0.46
N VAL A 82 10.80 11.17 -0.40
CA VAL A 82 11.24 10.14 -1.37
C VAL A 82 11.53 8.79 -0.73
N GLN A 83 11.63 8.73 0.59
CA GLN A 83 11.84 7.50 1.37
C GLN A 83 10.82 7.47 2.49
N PHE A 84 10.10 6.36 2.57
CA PHE A 84 9.03 6.17 3.52
C PHE A 84 8.66 4.69 3.63
N SER A 85 8.34 4.25 4.84
CA SER A 85 7.72 2.96 5.13
C SER A 85 6.49 3.18 6.02
N GLY A 86 5.34 2.65 5.60
CA GLY A 86 4.06 2.91 6.24
C GLY A 86 2.87 2.65 5.31
N SER A 87 1.83 3.47 5.45
CA SER A 87 0.64 3.39 4.60
C SER A 87 0.11 4.76 4.18
N LEU A 88 -0.53 4.77 3.01
CA LEU A 88 -1.27 5.89 2.48
C LEU A 88 -2.75 5.55 2.51
N SER A 89 -3.55 6.34 3.22
CA SER A 89 -5.01 6.26 3.18
C SER A 89 -5.56 7.31 2.23
N LEU A 90 -6.54 6.91 1.43
CA LEU A 90 -7.27 7.75 0.50
C LEU A 90 -8.73 7.81 0.93
N GLY A 91 -9.32 9.00 0.91
CA GLY A 91 -10.75 9.22 1.04
C GLY A 91 -11.22 10.21 -0.02
N SER A 92 -12.29 9.87 -0.75
CA SER A 92 -12.87 10.68 -1.82
C SER A 92 -14.35 10.95 -1.54
N ASP A 93 -14.83 12.12 -1.96
CA ASP A 93 -16.24 12.51 -1.85
C ASP A 93 -17.12 11.92 -2.97
N VAL A 94 -16.52 11.56 -4.11
CA VAL A 94 -17.15 10.80 -5.20
C VAL A 94 -16.35 9.52 -5.51
N PRO A 95 -16.98 8.49 -6.11
CA PRO A 95 -16.27 7.25 -6.42
C PRO A 95 -15.16 7.48 -7.46
N VAL A 96 -13.94 7.02 -7.15
CA VAL A 96 -12.77 7.10 -8.03
C VAL A 96 -12.22 5.70 -8.34
N ALA A 97 -11.38 5.60 -9.36
CA ALA A 97 -10.55 4.43 -9.60
C ALA A 97 -9.11 4.71 -9.14
N VAL A 98 -8.48 3.73 -8.49
CA VAL A 98 -7.14 3.89 -7.91
C VAL A 98 -6.25 2.71 -8.28
N THR A 99 -5.02 3.01 -8.69
CA THR A 99 -3.94 2.03 -8.84
C THR A 99 -2.68 2.56 -8.18
N ALA A 100 -1.83 1.65 -7.70
CA ALA A 100 -0.56 2.01 -7.11
C ALA A 100 0.53 1.08 -7.63
N ARG A 101 1.71 1.63 -7.90
CA ARG A 101 2.86 0.88 -8.38
C ARG A 101 4.15 1.42 -7.80
N GLN A 102 5.16 0.57 -7.77
CA GLN A 102 6.52 0.93 -7.42
C GLN A 102 7.48 0.64 -8.58
N LEU A 103 8.37 1.58 -8.84
CA LEU A 103 9.46 1.45 -9.78
C LEU A 103 10.78 1.50 -9.02
N THR A 104 11.66 0.55 -9.27
CA THR A 104 13.01 0.50 -8.69
C THR A 104 14.01 -0.02 -9.72
N THR A 105 15.30 0.03 -9.40
CA THR A 105 16.37 -0.51 -10.26
C THR A 105 17.17 -1.56 -9.51
N ASN A 106 17.44 -2.69 -10.15
CA ASN A 106 18.27 -3.74 -9.59
C ASN A 106 19.78 -3.40 -9.68
N LEU A 107 20.64 -4.30 -9.19
CA LEU A 107 22.10 -4.15 -9.22
C LEU A 107 22.70 -4.09 -10.64
N ARG A 108 22.00 -4.58 -11.66
CA ARG A 108 22.41 -4.53 -13.07
C ARG A 108 21.93 -3.26 -13.78
N GLY A 109 21.11 -2.43 -13.12
CA GLY A 109 20.49 -1.25 -13.71
C GLY A 109 19.19 -1.52 -14.47
N ASP A 110 18.63 -2.74 -14.40
CA ASP A 110 17.33 -3.03 -14.99
C ASP A 110 16.22 -2.41 -14.13
N GLU A 111 15.22 -1.80 -14.77
CA GLU A 111 14.02 -1.30 -14.10
C GLU A 111 13.10 -2.48 -13.72
N ILE A 112 12.59 -2.44 -12.49
CA ILE A 112 11.62 -3.38 -11.96
C ILE A 112 10.38 -2.58 -11.58
N LEU A 113 9.24 -2.95 -12.17
CA LEU A 113 7.93 -2.44 -11.81
C LEU A 113 7.17 -3.49 -11.00
N THR A 114 6.58 -3.05 -9.90
CA THR A 114 5.74 -3.86 -9.01
C THR A 114 4.41 -3.16 -8.80
N GLU A 115 3.31 -3.82 -9.16
CA GLU A 115 1.97 -3.35 -8.79
C GLU A 115 1.75 -3.55 -7.28
N ILE A 116 1.22 -2.52 -6.63
CA ILE A 116 0.94 -2.50 -5.20
C ILE A 116 -0.57 -2.66 -4.99
N PRO A 117 -1.01 -3.61 -4.14
CA PRO A 117 -2.42 -3.82 -3.91
C PRO A 117 -3.07 -2.58 -3.28
N VAL A 118 -4.18 -2.15 -3.89
CA VAL A 118 -5.07 -1.14 -3.30
C VAL A 118 -6.08 -1.85 -2.44
N LEU A 119 -5.98 -1.66 -1.12
CA LEU A 119 -6.84 -2.29 -0.14
C LEU A 119 -8.09 -1.42 0.05
N THR A 120 -9.26 -1.99 -0.17
CA THR A 120 -10.55 -1.38 0.18
C THR A 120 -11.15 -2.12 1.36
N ASP A 121 -11.96 -1.44 2.16
CA ASP A 121 -12.66 -2.10 3.27
C ASP A 121 -13.50 -3.26 2.73
N SER A 122 -13.08 -4.48 3.07
CA SER A 122 -13.79 -5.70 2.72
C SER A 122 -14.60 -6.14 3.92
N ALA A 123 -15.92 -6.18 3.78
CA ALA A 123 -16.85 -6.62 4.82
C ALA A 123 -16.76 -8.13 5.16
N LYS A 124 -15.79 -8.86 4.57
CA LYS A 124 -15.64 -10.30 4.80
C LYS A 124 -14.47 -10.55 5.75
N GLU A 125 -14.82 -10.92 6.98
CA GLU A 125 -13.92 -11.60 7.90
C GLU A 125 -13.58 -12.98 7.30
N ALA A 126 -12.38 -13.11 6.75
CA ALA A 126 -11.88 -14.36 6.20
C ALA A 126 -10.43 -14.55 6.63
N THR A 127 -10.12 -15.73 7.17
CA THR A 127 -8.75 -16.14 7.48
C THR A 127 -7.90 -16.02 6.21
N GLN A 128 -6.85 -15.20 6.28
CA GLN A 128 -5.86 -15.06 5.20
C GLN A 128 -4.67 -15.97 5.51
N LEU A 129 -4.22 -16.72 4.50
CA LEU A 129 -3.01 -17.53 4.57
C LEU A 129 -2.00 -16.98 3.56
N PHE A 130 -0.82 -16.63 4.02
CA PHE A 130 0.28 -16.17 3.17
C PHE A 130 1.59 -16.84 3.58
N PRO A 131 2.47 -17.17 2.63
CA PRO A 131 3.78 -17.73 2.95
C PRO A 131 4.66 -16.65 3.59
N TYR A 132 5.52 -17.06 4.52
CA TYR A 132 6.56 -16.23 5.09
C TYR A 132 7.89 -16.98 5.07
N THR A 133 8.99 -16.24 5.08
CA THR A 133 10.35 -16.77 5.19
C THR A 133 11.01 -16.16 6.42
N ASP A 134 11.67 -17.01 7.20
CA ASP A 134 12.48 -16.64 8.36
C ASP A 134 13.74 -17.53 8.40
N GLY A 135 14.91 -16.93 8.20
CA GLY A 135 16.20 -17.63 8.17
C GLY A 135 16.97 -17.46 6.86
N ALA A 136 18.17 -18.06 6.79
CA ALA A 136 19.08 -17.97 5.64
C ALA A 136 19.49 -16.54 5.20
N GLY A 137 19.26 -15.54 6.06
CA GLY A 137 19.50 -14.12 5.75
C GLY A 137 18.25 -13.34 5.35
N ASP A 138 17.10 -14.03 5.20
CA ASP A 138 15.82 -13.43 4.85
C ASP A 138 14.91 -13.36 6.08
N SER A 139 14.06 -12.32 6.13
CA SER A 139 13.06 -12.11 7.18
C SER A 139 11.79 -11.54 6.59
N THR A 140 10.63 -11.94 7.12
CA THR A 140 9.33 -11.38 6.74
C THR A 140 8.85 -10.41 7.80
N GLN A 141 8.54 -9.18 7.40
CA GLN A 141 7.89 -8.20 8.26
C GLN A 141 6.39 -8.18 7.96
N VAL A 142 5.57 -8.30 9.01
CA VAL A 142 4.10 -8.16 8.91
C VAL A 142 3.71 -6.92 9.70
N VAL A 143 3.00 -6.00 9.03
CA VAL A 143 2.51 -4.76 9.64
C VAL A 143 1.00 -4.81 9.62
N VAL A 144 0.40 -4.88 10.81
CA VAL A 144 -1.06 -4.85 10.96
C VAL A 144 -1.48 -3.41 11.19
N LEU A 145 -2.27 -2.88 10.27
CA LEU A 145 -2.79 -1.53 10.35
C LEU A 145 -4.26 -1.58 10.73
N ALA A 146 -4.62 -1.00 11.86
CA ALA A 146 -6.01 -0.87 12.25
C ALA A 146 -6.80 -0.06 11.21
N GLY A 147 -8.01 -0.54 10.91
CA GLY A 147 -8.99 0.19 10.11
C GLY A 147 -9.48 1.46 10.84
N PRO A 148 -10.19 2.36 10.14
CA PRO A 148 -10.78 3.56 10.75
C PRO A 148 -11.97 3.24 11.68
N MET A 149 -12.55 2.05 11.56
CA MET A 149 -13.60 1.55 12.46
C MET A 149 -12.98 0.85 13.68
N ALA A 150 -13.79 0.63 14.72
CA ALA A 150 -13.41 0.17 16.07
C ALA A 150 -12.34 -0.94 16.12
N LEU A 151 -11.71 -1.11 17.30
CA LEU A 151 -10.74 -2.17 17.59
C LEU A 151 -11.22 -3.50 16.99
N VAL A 152 -10.45 -4.06 16.06
CA VAL A 152 -10.67 -5.39 15.50
C VAL A 152 -9.75 -6.34 16.25
N ASP A 153 -10.33 -7.29 16.98
CA ASP A 153 -9.56 -8.40 17.53
C ASP A 153 -9.08 -9.27 16.37
N SER A 154 -7.76 -9.35 16.22
CA SER A 154 -7.11 -10.14 15.17
C SER A 154 -6.05 -11.03 15.80
N SER A 155 -5.97 -12.28 15.32
CA SER A 155 -4.92 -13.24 15.71
C SER A 155 -4.03 -13.53 14.50
N ILE A 156 -2.73 -13.71 14.76
CA ILE A 156 -1.78 -14.22 13.78
C ILE A 156 -1.24 -15.52 14.36
N ASP A 157 -1.53 -16.62 13.67
CA ASP A 157 -1.01 -17.94 13.98
C ASP A 157 0.08 -18.31 12.98
N PHE A 158 1.19 -18.85 13.47
CA PHE A 158 2.29 -19.33 12.61
C PHE A 158 2.22 -20.84 12.50
N LEU A 159 2.27 -21.33 11.27
CA LEU A 159 2.14 -22.76 10.98
C LEU A 159 3.37 -23.25 10.23
N GLY A 160 3.87 -24.41 10.63
CA GLY A 160 4.92 -25.13 9.91
C GLY A 160 4.40 -25.72 8.60
N VAL A 161 5.32 -26.21 7.77
CA VAL A 161 4.99 -26.85 6.48
C VAL A 161 4.11 -28.10 6.63
N ASP A 162 4.06 -28.68 7.83
CA ASP A 162 3.21 -29.79 8.23
C ASP A 162 1.82 -29.34 8.78
N GLY A 163 1.57 -28.02 8.81
CA GLY A 163 0.34 -27.41 9.31
C GLY A 163 0.24 -27.31 10.83
N ARG A 164 1.31 -27.64 11.56
CA ARG A 164 1.31 -27.53 13.03
C ARG A 164 1.70 -26.13 13.50
N PRO A 165 1.15 -25.63 14.63
CA PRO A 165 1.56 -24.36 15.20
C PRO A 165 3.07 -24.32 15.48
N LEU A 166 3.68 -23.18 15.17
CA LEU A 166 5.06 -22.84 15.49
C LEU A 166 5.08 -21.72 16.53
N ASP A 167 5.87 -21.91 17.59
CA ASP A 167 6.24 -20.81 18.48
C ASP A 167 7.33 -19.98 17.81
N VAL A 168 7.04 -18.72 17.55
CA VAL A 168 7.97 -17.77 16.91
C VAL A 168 8.24 -16.59 17.83
N ILE A 169 9.49 -16.15 17.83
CA ILE A 169 9.89 -14.95 18.56
C ILE A 169 9.66 -13.75 17.65
N LEU A 170 8.62 -12.98 17.93
CA LEU A 170 8.39 -11.68 17.28
C LEU A 170 9.44 -10.68 17.77
N ARG A 171 9.98 -9.90 16.84
CA ARG A 171 11.00 -8.87 17.10
C ARG A 171 10.56 -7.53 16.56
#